data_AF-A0A8B7P717-F1
#
_entry.id   AF-A0A8B7P717-F1
#
_cell.length_a   1.000
_cell.length_b   1.000
_cell.length_c   1.000
_cell.angle_alpha   90.00
_cell.angle_beta   90.00
_cell.angle_gamma   90.00
#
_symmetry.space_group_name_H-M   'P 1'
#
loop_
_entity.id
_entity.type
_entity.pdbx_description
1 polymer ?
#
loop_
_entity_poly.entity_id
_entity_poly.type
_entity_poly.pdbx_seq_one_letter_code
_entity_poly.pdbx_strand_id
1 'polypeptide(L)'
;MLATQLHWTSSSDTAVKCSDLPADCLLCNFNCTCVYGEKLNVTCRPKPKVSCTPGGTGSIGHEVVKEMVCQYCYQTEEWQHFCTGYSKCNSVDTPRPLYTSNCTVGRDVVCLGRRNFLKRRECNWTSGYHWSSALFLSITLGGFGADRFYLGHWQEGIGKLFSFGGLGVWTIIDVILIAIRYLGPADGSLYV
;
A
#
# COMPACT_ATOMS: atom_id res chain seq x y z
N MET A 1 -21.33 -27.66 0.55
CA MET A 1 -20.32 -26.60 0.34
C MET A 1 -20.60 -25.50 1.35
N LEU A 2 -19.94 -25.52 2.50
CA LEU A 2 -20.02 -24.45 3.51
C LEU A 2 -18.58 -24.11 3.89
N ALA A 3 -18.18 -22.89 3.54
CA ALA A 3 -16.91 -22.30 3.87
C ALA A 3 -16.85 -22.05 5.39
N THR A 4 -15.86 -22.63 6.03
CA THR A 4 -15.52 -22.39 7.43
C THR A 4 -14.99 -20.96 7.60
N GLN A 5 -15.73 -20.16 8.38
CA GLN A 5 -15.26 -18.90 8.93
C GLN A 5 -14.03 -19.15 9.82
N LEU A 6 -12.89 -18.55 9.50
CA LEU A 6 -11.78 -18.42 10.43
C LEU A 6 -12.10 -17.30 11.43
N HIS A 7 -12.88 -17.67 12.43
CA HIS A 7 -13.00 -16.96 13.69
C HIS A 7 -11.62 -17.04 14.38
N TRP A 8 -11.00 -15.89 14.68
CA TRP A 8 -9.87 -15.85 15.61
C TRP A 8 -10.40 -16.11 17.02
N THR A 9 -10.57 -17.38 17.35
CA THR A 9 -10.64 -17.82 18.75
C THR A 9 -9.25 -17.69 19.34
N SER A 10 -9.15 -16.94 20.42
CA SER A 10 -8.02 -16.90 21.33
C SER A 10 -7.66 -18.31 21.80
N SER A 11 -6.53 -18.85 21.36
CA SER A 11 -6.00 -20.13 21.85
C SER A 11 -4.48 -20.20 21.79
N SER A 12 -3.81 -19.61 22.78
CA SER A 12 -2.68 -20.23 23.50
C SER A 12 -2.12 -19.26 24.54
N ASP A 13 -2.21 -19.65 25.81
CA ASP A 13 -1.42 -19.11 26.91
C ASP A 13 0.07 -19.42 26.72
N THR A 14 0.71 -18.75 25.76
CA THR A 14 2.15 -18.48 25.84
C THR A 14 2.30 -17.14 26.51
N ALA A 15 2.77 -17.14 27.76
CA ALA A 15 3.09 -15.94 28.50
C ALA A 15 4.09 -15.07 27.72
N VAL A 16 3.59 -14.00 27.09
CA VAL A 16 4.41 -13.09 26.29
C VAL A 16 5.27 -12.24 27.22
N LYS A 17 6.60 -12.30 27.01
CA LYS A 17 7.57 -11.49 27.77
C LYS A 17 7.42 -10.01 27.45
N CYS A 18 7.61 -9.15 28.45
CA CYS A 18 7.54 -7.71 28.23
C CYS A 18 8.60 -7.19 27.22
N SER A 19 9.77 -7.83 27.11
CA SER A 19 10.81 -7.48 26.12
C SER A 19 10.33 -7.59 24.66
N ASP A 20 9.42 -8.53 24.41
CA ASP A 20 9.00 -8.94 23.07
C ASP A 20 7.74 -8.19 22.63
N LEU A 21 7.22 -7.29 23.49
CA LEU A 21 6.07 -6.45 23.14
C LEU A 21 6.44 -5.47 22.01
N PRO A 22 5.52 -5.27 21.04
CA PRO A 22 5.67 -4.26 20.01
C PRO A 22 5.51 -2.85 20.61
N ALA A 23 6.12 -1.86 19.95
CA ALA A 23 6.02 -0.44 20.32
C ALA A 23 4.58 0.07 20.40
N ASP A 24 3.65 -0.48 19.60
CA ASP A 24 2.22 -0.16 19.66
C ASP A 24 1.59 -0.45 21.04
N CYS A 25 2.10 -1.45 21.76
CA CYS A 25 1.59 -1.89 23.06
C CYS A 25 2.28 -1.20 24.24
N LEU A 26 3.26 -0.34 23.97
CA LEU A 26 4.11 0.31 24.96
C LEU A 26 3.80 1.82 25.07
N LEU A 27 4.04 2.36 26.25
CA LEU A 27 4.08 3.77 26.58
C LEU A 27 5.52 4.09 26.98
N CYS A 28 6.23 4.83 26.13
CA CYS A 28 7.63 5.17 26.35
C CYS A 28 7.77 6.58 26.89
N ASN A 29 8.74 6.76 27.79
CA ASN A 29 9.16 8.07 28.23
C ASN A 29 10.22 8.59 27.25
N PHE A 30 9.89 9.68 26.55
CA PHE A 30 10.73 10.23 25.50
C PHE A 30 11.46 11.48 25.97
N ASN A 31 12.74 11.58 25.62
CA ASN A 31 13.44 12.86 25.70
C ASN A 31 13.27 13.64 24.39
N CYS A 32 12.53 14.75 24.43
CA CYS A 32 12.25 15.58 23.26
C CYS A 32 13.43 16.49 22.85
N THR A 33 14.55 16.48 23.59
CA THR A 33 15.74 17.29 23.28
C THR A 33 16.85 16.50 22.58
N CYS A 34 16.58 15.25 22.18
CA CYS A 34 17.55 14.45 21.44
C CYS A 34 17.88 15.05 20.07
N VAL A 35 19.08 14.75 19.56
CA VAL A 35 19.51 15.16 18.23
C VAL A 35 18.84 14.27 17.19
N TYR A 36 18.18 14.87 16.19
CA TYR A 36 17.49 14.11 15.15
C TYR A 36 18.44 13.16 14.42
N GLY A 37 18.02 11.89 14.27
CA GLY A 37 18.80 10.83 13.62
C GLY A 37 19.74 10.06 14.54
N GLU A 38 19.92 10.48 15.80
CA GLU A 38 20.75 9.75 16.77
C GLU A 38 20.02 8.51 17.31
N LYS A 39 20.76 7.42 17.52
CA LYS A 39 20.25 6.21 18.17
C LYS A 39 20.32 6.36 19.68
N LEU A 40 19.21 6.16 20.36
CA LEU A 40 19.14 6.24 21.81
C LEU A 40 18.18 5.22 22.40
N ASN A 41 18.37 4.92 23.67
CA ASN A 41 17.57 3.95 24.40
C ASN A 41 16.49 4.68 25.21
N VAL A 42 15.23 4.29 25.02
CA VAL A 42 14.09 4.79 25.79
C VAL A 42 13.51 3.74 26.69
N THR A 43 13.00 4.18 27.83
CA THR A 43 12.31 3.32 28.79
C THR A 43 10.82 3.31 28.49
N CYS A 44 10.27 2.11 28.37
CA CYS A 44 8.90 1.85 27.95
C CYS A 44 8.17 0.98 28.96
N ARG A 45 6.86 1.21 29.13
CA ARG A 45 5.97 0.43 30.00
C ARG A 45 4.77 -0.09 29.21
N PRO A 46 4.24 -1.29 29.48
CA PRO A 46 3.01 -1.78 28.87
C PRO A 46 1.85 -0.82 29.09
N LYS A 47 0.98 -0.68 28.08
CA LYS A 47 -0.28 0.06 28.21
C LYS A 47 -1.18 -0.60 29.27
N PRO A 48 -2.09 0.14 29.94
CA PRO A 48 -2.92 -0.40 31.03
C PRO A 48 -3.80 -1.62 30.69
N LYS A 49 -4.04 -1.89 29.40
CA LYS A 49 -4.86 -3.01 28.91
C LYS A 49 -4.03 -4.20 28.39
N VAL A 50 -2.70 -4.16 28.54
CA VAL A 50 -1.79 -5.18 28.02
C VAL A 50 -1.04 -5.82 29.18
N SER A 51 -1.26 -7.10 29.40
CA SER A 51 -0.54 -7.89 30.40
C SER A 51 0.62 -8.64 29.75
N CYS A 52 1.79 -8.59 30.37
CA CYS A 52 2.98 -9.34 29.96
C CYS A 52 3.68 -9.90 31.20
N THR A 53 4.40 -11.01 31.02
CA THR A 53 5.23 -11.54 32.10
C THR A 53 6.53 -10.74 32.22
N PRO A 54 6.89 -10.31 33.45
CA PRO A 54 8.17 -9.64 33.67
C PRO A 54 9.29 -10.64 33.39
N GLY A 55 10.29 -10.19 32.63
CA GLY A 55 11.43 -11.02 32.24
C GLY A 55 11.77 -10.92 30.75
N GLY A 56 13.06 -10.97 30.46
CA GLY A 56 13.63 -10.72 29.13
C GLY A 56 14.94 -9.95 29.22
N THR A 57 15.77 -10.02 28.19
CA THR A 57 16.97 -9.20 28.05
C THR A 57 16.58 -7.73 27.91
N GLY A 58 17.00 -6.87 28.85
CA GLY A 58 16.71 -5.44 28.83
C GLY A 58 15.38 -5.01 29.47
N SER A 59 14.75 -5.87 30.28
CA SER A 59 13.56 -5.52 31.08
C SER A 59 13.84 -5.52 32.58
N ILE A 60 13.30 -4.53 33.31
CA ILE A 60 13.34 -4.43 34.78
C ILE A 60 11.88 -4.40 35.27
N GLY A 61 11.40 -5.53 35.81
CA GLY A 61 9.98 -5.70 36.12
C GLY A 61 9.12 -5.61 34.85
N HIS A 62 8.18 -4.68 34.81
CA HIS A 62 7.37 -4.39 33.62
C HIS A 62 7.98 -3.28 32.74
N GLU A 63 9.11 -2.68 33.11
CA GLU A 63 9.78 -1.67 32.30
C GLU A 63 10.72 -2.33 31.29
N VAL A 64 10.75 -1.81 30.08
CA VAL A 64 11.48 -2.38 28.94
C VAL A 64 12.29 -1.27 28.27
N VAL A 65 13.57 -1.51 28.06
CA VAL A 65 14.42 -0.60 27.29
C VAL A 65 14.30 -0.95 25.81
N LYS A 66 13.94 0.01 24.98
CA LYS A 66 13.91 -0.13 23.51
C LYS A 66 14.87 0.87 22.87
N GLU A 67 15.60 0.39 21.87
CA GLU A 67 16.39 1.26 21.01
C GLU A 67 15.47 1.99 20.02
N MET A 68 15.69 3.28 19.83
CA MET A 68 14.99 4.08 18.83
C MET A 68 15.96 5.05 18.15
N VAL A 69 15.60 5.51 16.95
CA VAL A 69 16.21 6.68 16.32
C VAL A 69 15.41 7.91 16.73
N CYS A 70 16.07 8.99 17.14
CA CYS A 70 15.40 10.25 17.48
C CYS A 70 14.76 10.86 16.22
N GLN A 71 13.48 10.57 16.00
CA GLN A 71 12.69 11.09 14.88
C GLN A 71 11.20 11.06 15.20
N TYR A 72 10.43 11.93 14.55
CA TYR A 72 8.96 11.87 14.65
C TYR A 72 8.39 10.73 13.81
N CYS A 73 7.24 10.21 14.24
CA CYS A 73 6.54 9.14 13.52
C CYS A 73 6.21 9.48 12.05
N TYR A 74 6.06 10.76 11.68
CA TYR A 74 5.82 11.15 10.29
C TYR A 74 7.09 11.21 9.43
N GLN A 75 8.27 11.19 10.06
CA GLN A 75 9.59 11.20 9.42
C GLN A 75 10.17 9.79 9.22
N THR A 76 9.45 8.74 9.65
CA THR A 76 9.88 7.36 9.45
C THR A 76 10.06 7.05 7.97
N GLU A 77 10.91 6.07 7.69
CA GLU A 77 11.21 5.63 6.33
C GLU A 77 10.03 4.85 5.72
N GLU A 78 9.96 4.74 4.40
CA GLU A 78 8.77 4.19 3.74
C GLU A 78 8.43 2.74 4.10
N TRP A 79 9.42 1.94 4.50
CA TRP A 79 9.21 0.57 5.00
C TRP A 79 8.85 0.50 6.48
N GLN A 80 9.06 1.58 7.23
CA GLN A 80 8.76 1.67 8.65
C GLN A 80 7.32 2.12 8.92
N HIS A 81 6.56 2.53 7.90
CA HIS A 81 5.14 2.85 8.01
C HIS A 81 4.34 2.27 6.85
N PHE A 82 3.09 1.89 7.14
CA PHE A 82 2.12 1.47 6.14
C PHE A 82 1.10 2.58 5.91
N CYS A 83 0.84 2.91 4.65
CA CYS A 83 -0.15 3.93 4.29
C CYS A 83 -1.31 3.31 3.52
N THR A 84 -2.52 3.79 3.78
CA THR A 84 -3.71 3.33 3.06
C THR A 84 -3.63 3.76 1.58
N GLY A 85 -3.76 2.79 0.67
CA GLY A 85 -3.93 3.05 -0.75
C GLY A 85 -5.25 3.75 -1.04
N TYR A 86 -5.28 4.55 -2.10
CA TYR A 86 -6.51 5.17 -2.61
C TYR A 86 -6.89 4.51 -3.93
N SER A 87 -8.15 4.08 -4.05
CA SER A 87 -8.69 3.50 -5.27
C SER A 87 -9.42 4.56 -6.10
N LYS A 88 -9.41 4.41 -7.43
CA LYS A 88 -10.12 5.29 -8.39
C LYS A 88 -9.51 6.69 -8.57
N CYS A 89 -8.19 6.81 -8.43
CA CYS A 89 -7.49 8.01 -8.89
C CYS A 89 -6.82 7.75 -10.25
N ASN A 90 -6.72 8.80 -11.07
CA ASN A 90 -6.04 8.72 -12.35
C ASN A 90 -4.52 8.76 -12.12
N SER A 91 -3.86 7.63 -12.32
CA SER A 91 -2.42 7.43 -12.14
C SER A 91 -1.60 7.81 -13.38
N VAL A 92 -2.27 8.09 -14.50
CA VAL A 92 -1.67 8.37 -15.81
C VAL A 92 -1.55 9.89 -16.06
N ASP A 93 -2.31 10.71 -15.33
CA ASP A 93 -2.27 12.17 -15.45
C ASP A 93 -0.87 12.75 -15.15
N THR A 94 -0.50 13.81 -15.88
CA THR A 94 0.77 14.52 -15.74
C THR A 94 0.50 16.02 -15.47
N PRO A 95 0.90 16.58 -14.31
CA PRO A 95 1.61 15.92 -13.21
C PRO A 95 0.73 14.92 -12.45
N ARG A 96 1.34 13.89 -11.85
CA ARG A 96 0.60 12.88 -11.10
C ARG A 96 -0.18 13.49 -9.95
N PRO A 97 -1.47 13.17 -9.78
CA PRO A 97 -2.26 13.71 -8.69
C PRO A 97 -1.75 13.18 -7.36
N LEU A 98 -1.67 14.08 -6.37
CA LEU A 98 -1.34 13.73 -5.00
C LEU A 98 -2.61 13.57 -4.19
N TYR A 99 -2.68 12.52 -3.38
CA TYR A 99 -3.77 12.28 -2.45
C TYR A 99 -3.26 12.23 -1.00
N THR A 100 -4.14 12.51 -0.06
CA THR A 100 -3.83 12.42 1.38
C THR A 100 -4.13 11.00 1.86
N SER A 101 -3.08 10.27 2.22
CA SER A 101 -3.17 8.92 2.80
C SER A 101 -3.09 8.97 4.32
N ASN A 102 -3.77 8.03 4.99
CA ASN A 102 -3.58 7.79 6.42
C ASN A 102 -2.47 6.74 6.58
N CYS A 103 -1.40 7.11 7.26
CA CYS A 103 -0.22 6.29 7.48
C CYS A 103 -0.10 5.91 8.94
N THR A 104 0.21 4.64 9.18
CA THR A 104 0.44 4.06 10.50
C THR A 104 1.86 3.50 10.56
N VAL A 105 2.62 3.92 11.57
CA VAL A 105 3.97 3.37 11.82
C VAL A 105 3.90 1.88 12.15
N GLY A 106 4.89 1.11 11.71
CA GLY A 106 5.02 -0.32 11.97
C GLY A 106 5.10 -0.64 13.46
N ARG A 107 4.59 -1.81 13.83
CA ARG A 107 4.32 -2.18 15.23
C ARG A 107 5.55 -2.11 16.13
N ASP A 108 6.73 -2.40 15.59
CA ASP A 108 7.99 -2.50 16.35
C ASP A 108 8.81 -1.21 16.36
N VAL A 109 8.44 -0.23 15.54
CA VAL A 109 9.18 1.03 15.42
C VAL A 109 8.75 1.98 16.52
N VAL A 110 9.69 2.42 17.34
CA VAL A 110 9.49 3.44 18.37
C VAL A 110 9.80 4.82 17.76
N CYS A 111 8.89 5.77 17.94
CA CYS A 111 8.97 7.12 17.34
C CYS A 111 8.27 8.16 18.21
N LEU A 112 8.64 9.44 18.01
CA LEU A 112 8.06 10.57 18.73
C LEU A 112 6.70 10.98 18.14
N GLY A 113 5.73 11.31 19.01
CA GLY A 113 4.44 11.86 18.61
C GLY A 113 3.36 10.82 18.28
N ARG A 114 2.46 11.16 17.34
CA ARG A 114 1.32 10.30 16.98
C ARG A 114 1.74 9.28 15.92
N ARG A 115 1.42 8.00 16.15
CA ARG A 115 1.75 6.88 15.25
C ARG A 115 0.89 6.85 13.97
N ASN A 116 -0.29 7.45 14.02
CA ASN A 116 -1.17 7.63 12.86
C ASN A 116 -1.08 9.09 12.38
N PHE A 117 -0.71 9.29 11.12
CA PHE A 117 -0.48 10.61 10.54
C PHE A 117 -0.95 10.67 9.09
N LEU A 118 -1.26 11.88 8.64
CA LEU A 118 -1.63 12.14 7.25
C LEU A 118 -0.37 12.43 6.43
N LYS A 119 -0.21 11.77 5.28
CA LYS A 119 0.90 12.03 4.35
C LYS A 119 0.38 12.13 2.92
N ARG A 120 0.85 13.16 2.20
CA ARG A 120 0.59 13.28 0.76
C ARG A 120 1.42 12.24 0.01
N ARG A 121 0.76 11.42 -0.79
CA ARG A 121 1.38 10.40 -1.63
C ARG A 121 0.90 10.58 -3.08
N GLU A 122 1.72 10.15 -4.02
CA GLU A 122 1.33 10.10 -5.42
C GLU A 122 0.30 8.99 -5.66
N CYS A 123 -0.69 9.25 -6.50
CA CYS A 123 -1.62 8.23 -6.94
C CYS A 123 -0.88 7.14 -7.74
N ASN A 124 -0.94 5.91 -7.24
CA ASN A 124 -0.46 4.72 -7.91
C ASN A 124 -1.52 3.62 -7.74
N TRP A 125 -2.55 3.69 -8.57
CA TRP A 125 -3.70 2.80 -8.55
C TRP A 125 -3.69 1.87 -9.76
N THR A 126 -3.87 0.58 -9.52
CA THR A 126 -3.96 -0.47 -10.54
C THR A 126 -5.32 -1.15 -10.46
N SER A 127 -6.04 -1.26 -11.58
CA SER A 127 -7.38 -1.88 -11.63
C SER A 127 -7.37 -3.35 -12.09
N GLY A 128 -6.18 -3.96 -12.22
CA GLY A 128 -6.03 -5.37 -12.63
C GLY A 128 -6.00 -5.60 -14.14
N TYR A 129 -5.89 -4.53 -14.95
CA TYR A 129 -5.70 -4.68 -16.39
C TYR A 129 -4.28 -5.15 -16.69
N HIS A 130 -4.15 -6.25 -17.42
CA HIS A 130 -2.85 -6.78 -17.84
C HIS A 130 -2.45 -6.23 -19.20
N TRP A 131 -1.24 -5.68 -19.28
CA TRP A 131 -0.73 -5.12 -20.54
C TRP A 131 -0.60 -6.17 -21.64
N SER A 132 -0.13 -7.37 -21.28
CA SER A 132 0.02 -8.50 -22.20
C SER A 132 -1.32 -8.97 -22.78
N SER A 133 -2.36 -9.05 -21.94
CA SER A 133 -3.71 -9.41 -22.38
C SER A 133 -4.29 -8.37 -23.35
N ALA A 134 -4.12 -7.07 -23.05
CA ALA A 134 -4.56 -6.00 -23.94
C ALA A 134 -3.85 -6.09 -25.32
N LEU A 135 -2.54 -6.34 -25.32
CA LEU A 135 -1.76 -6.50 -26.54
C LEU A 135 -2.15 -7.75 -27.34
N PHE A 136 -2.36 -8.88 -26.67
CA PHE A 136 -2.82 -10.11 -27.31
C PHE A 136 -4.21 -9.96 -27.95
N LEU A 137 -5.15 -9.31 -27.25
CA LEU A 137 -6.47 -9.02 -27.76
C LEU A 137 -6.41 -8.05 -28.95
N SER A 138 -5.49 -7.08 -28.94
CA SER A 138 -5.30 -6.16 -30.07
C SER A 138 -4.79 -6.89 -31.33
N ILE A 139 -3.88 -7.85 -31.19
CA ILE A 139 -3.35 -8.62 -32.33
C ILE A 139 -4.40 -9.57 -32.91
N THR A 140 -5.11 -10.32 -32.05
CA THR A 140 -6.01 -11.40 -32.49
C THR A 140 -7.42 -10.93 -32.80
N LEU A 141 -7.92 -9.96 -32.05
CA LEU A 141 -9.32 -9.51 -32.05
C LEU A 141 -9.44 -7.98 -32.17
N GLY A 142 -8.35 -7.26 -32.47
CA GLY A 142 -8.35 -5.81 -32.59
C GLY A 142 -9.25 -5.30 -33.73
N GLY A 143 -9.44 -6.10 -34.78
CA GLY A 143 -10.34 -5.75 -35.89
C GLY A 143 -11.80 -5.62 -35.46
N PHE A 144 -12.19 -6.34 -34.41
CA PHE A 144 -13.51 -6.24 -33.78
C PHE A 144 -13.54 -5.24 -32.61
N GLY A 145 -12.41 -4.59 -32.30
CA GLY A 145 -12.28 -3.64 -31.19
C GLY A 145 -12.26 -4.27 -29.80
N ALA A 146 -11.95 -5.57 -29.68
CA ALA A 146 -11.95 -6.28 -28.39
C ALA A 146 -10.95 -5.69 -27.38
N ASP A 147 -9.84 -5.15 -27.86
CA ASP A 147 -8.85 -4.39 -27.08
C ASP A 147 -9.47 -3.15 -26.40
N ARG A 148 -10.35 -2.41 -27.12
CA ARG A 148 -11.02 -1.23 -26.59
C ARG A 148 -12.12 -1.57 -25.61
N PHE A 149 -12.88 -2.62 -25.89
CA PHE A 149 -13.84 -3.14 -24.92
C PHE A 149 -13.15 -3.63 -23.64
N TYR A 150 -11.99 -4.28 -23.75
CA TYR A 150 -11.20 -4.72 -22.60
C TYR A 150 -10.72 -3.55 -21.74
N LEU A 151 -10.26 -2.45 -22.35
CA LEU A 151 -9.77 -1.27 -21.63
C LEU A 151 -10.87 -0.33 -21.10
N GLY A 152 -12.15 -0.64 -21.34
CA GLY A 152 -13.29 0.19 -20.93
C GLY A 152 -13.72 1.27 -21.94
N HIS A 153 -13.04 1.36 -23.08
CA HIS A 153 -13.35 2.29 -24.19
C HIS A 153 -14.46 1.75 -25.09
N TRP A 154 -15.64 1.47 -24.53
CA TRP A 154 -16.74 0.79 -25.23
C TRP A 154 -17.29 1.58 -26.44
N GLN A 155 -17.28 2.91 -26.38
CA GLN A 155 -17.76 3.78 -27.46
C GLN A 155 -16.88 3.66 -28.71
N GLU A 156 -15.55 3.68 -28.53
CA GLU A 156 -14.59 3.48 -29.62
C GLU A 156 -14.65 2.05 -30.17
N GLY A 157 -14.87 1.06 -29.30
CA GLY A 157 -15.04 -0.34 -29.69
C GLY A 157 -16.23 -0.55 -30.64
N ILE A 158 -17.37 0.08 -30.36
CA ILE A 158 -18.55 0.02 -31.25
C ILE A 158 -18.27 0.68 -32.60
N GLY A 159 -17.56 1.81 -32.62
CA GLY A 159 -17.15 2.47 -33.86
C GLY A 159 -16.28 1.58 -34.76
N LYS A 160 -15.38 0.81 -34.17
CA LYS A 160 -14.57 -0.19 -34.90
C LYS A 160 -15.42 -1.33 -35.45
N LEU A 161 -16.39 -1.81 -34.68
CA LEU A 161 -17.26 -2.90 -35.12
C LEU A 161 -18.10 -2.50 -36.35
N PHE A 162 -18.69 -1.31 -36.35
CA PHE A 162 -19.48 -0.81 -37.49
C PHE A 162 -18.64 -0.48 -38.73
N SER A 163 -17.38 -0.10 -38.54
CA SER A 163 -16.43 0.12 -39.64
C SER A 163 -15.73 -1.16 -40.13
N PHE A 164 -16.16 -2.34 -39.66
CA PHE A 164 -15.50 -3.63 -39.92
C PHE A 164 -13.97 -3.59 -39.62
N GLY A 165 -13.57 -2.82 -38.61
CA GLY A 165 -12.17 -2.67 -38.21
C GLY A 165 -11.28 -1.97 -39.25
N GLY A 166 -11.88 -1.24 -40.22
CA GLY A 166 -11.20 -0.51 -41.28
C GLY A 166 -10.05 -1.25 -41.94
N LEU A 167 -10.33 -2.44 -42.50
CA LEU A 167 -9.41 -3.25 -43.31
C LEU A 167 -8.06 -3.60 -42.63
N GLY A 168 -8.00 -3.57 -41.28
CA GLY A 168 -6.78 -3.88 -40.53
C GLY A 168 -5.84 -2.68 -40.29
N VAL A 169 -6.17 -1.49 -40.77
CA VAL A 169 -5.36 -0.28 -40.45
C VAL A 169 -5.50 0.09 -38.98
N TRP A 170 -6.73 0.01 -38.44
CA TRP A 170 -6.98 0.29 -37.03
C TRP A 170 -6.24 -0.67 -36.11
N THR A 171 -6.21 -1.96 -36.46
CA THR A 171 -5.52 -2.97 -35.65
C THR A 171 -4.03 -2.68 -35.54
N ILE A 172 -3.38 -2.25 -36.63
CA ILE A 172 -1.98 -1.87 -36.62
C ILE A 172 -1.75 -0.65 -35.70
N ILE A 173 -2.60 0.38 -35.80
CA ILE A 173 -2.52 1.57 -34.95
C ILE A 173 -2.68 1.20 -33.47
N ASP A 174 -3.67 0.38 -33.14
CA ASP A 174 -3.92 -0.04 -31.75
C ASP A 174 -2.78 -0.86 -31.17
N VAL A 175 -2.24 -1.80 -31.95
CA VAL A 175 -1.09 -2.60 -31.53
C VAL A 175 0.09 -1.68 -31.20
N ILE A 176 0.37 -0.66 -32.03
CA ILE A 176 1.43 0.31 -31.76
C ILE A 176 1.13 1.10 -30.48
N LEU A 177 -0.07 1.65 -30.34
CA LEU A 177 -0.46 2.49 -29.20
C LEU A 177 -0.43 1.74 -27.86
N ILE A 178 -0.85 0.48 -27.84
CA ILE A 178 -0.79 -0.38 -26.65
C ILE A 178 0.64 -0.83 -26.38
N ALA A 179 1.40 -1.17 -27.41
CA ALA A 179 2.81 -1.58 -27.26
C ALA A 179 3.67 -0.49 -26.62
N ILE A 180 3.49 0.78 -27.03
CA ILE A 180 4.19 1.92 -26.43
C ILE A 180 3.58 2.41 -25.11
N ARG A 181 2.51 1.76 -24.62
CA ARG A 181 1.74 2.13 -23.41
C ARG A 181 1.17 3.56 -23.44
N TYR A 182 0.98 4.12 -24.63
CA TYR A 182 0.35 5.43 -24.77
C TYR A 182 -1.15 5.34 -24.51
N LEU A 183 -1.77 4.23 -24.92
CA LEU A 183 -3.14 3.92 -24.56
C LEU A 183 -3.18 3.10 -23.28
N GLY A 184 -3.90 3.58 -22.29
CA GLY A 184 -4.17 2.89 -21.03
C GLY A 184 -5.66 2.61 -20.80
N PRO A 185 -6.00 1.99 -19.66
CA PRO A 185 -7.38 1.80 -19.21
C PRO A 185 -8.14 3.12 -19.08
N ALA A 186 -9.44 3.12 -19.42
CA ALA A 186 -10.31 4.29 -19.32
C ALA A 186 -10.43 4.84 -17.89
N ASP A 187 -10.25 3.99 -16.88
CA ASP A 187 -10.31 4.35 -15.46
C ASP A 187 -9.07 5.13 -14.97
N GLY A 188 -8.06 5.33 -15.83
CA GLY A 188 -6.81 6.00 -15.48
C GLY A 188 -5.90 5.17 -14.57
N SER A 189 -6.14 3.87 -14.43
CA SER A 189 -5.30 2.97 -13.64
C SER A 189 -4.06 2.51 -14.43
N LEU A 190 -2.98 2.16 -13.73
CA LEU A 190 -1.81 1.54 -14.35
C LEU A 190 -2.07 0.07 -14.70
N TYR A 191 -1.36 -0.41 -15.72
CA TYR A 191 -1.29 -1.84 -16.06
C TYR A 191 -0.58 -2.64 -14.94
N VAL A 192 -1.01 -3.88 -14.74
CA VAL A 192 -0.42 -4.88 -13.83
C VAL A 192 0.44 -5.86 -14.59
#